data_AF-A0A7W8RNI3-F1
#
_entry.id   AF-A0A7W8RNI3-F1
#
_cell.length_a   1.000
_cell.length_b   1.000
_cell.length_c   1.000
_cell.angle_alpha   90.00
_cell.angle_beta   90.00
_cell.angle_gamma   90.00
#
_symmetry.space_group_name_H-M   'P 1'
#
loop_
_entity.id
_entity.type
_entity.pdbx_description
1 polymer ?
#
loop_
_entity_poly.entity_id
_entity_poly.type
_entity_poly.pdbx_seq_one_letter_code
_entity_poly.pdbx_strand_id
1 'polypeptide(L)'
;MTFTPDVGSAVRNADFIQESGPERLDIKHALIVSIESVARAEAIIASSSSGLAISDIQAGAKYPERIVLGHPFNPSHIMPLVEVGGGRLTSPENIAKAMTFYSSTGKKVIRIVKEVKGHSRTIPAGVRDLDADIFGTR
;
A
#
# COMPACT_ATOMS: atom_id res chain seq x y z
N MET A 1 -9.27 -19.52 -1.30
CA MET A 1 -8.12 -18.85 -1.95
C MET A 1 -8.03 -19.37 -3.36
N THR A 2 -7.91 -18.49 -4.35
CA THR A 2 -7.87 -18.85 -5.78
C THR A 2 -6.64 -18.20 -6.40
N PHE A 3 -6.00 -18.88 -7.34
CA PHE A 3 -4.82 -18.39 -8.04
C PHE A 3 -5.14 -18.24 -9.53
N THR A 4 -4.62 -17.19 -10.14
CA THR A 4 -4.74 -16.95 -11.59
C THR A 4 -3.48 -16.24 -12.09
N PRO A 5 -3.00 -16.57 -13.30
CA PRO A 5 -1.95 -15.81 -13.96
C PRO A 5 -2.48 -14.52 -14.64
N ASP A 6 -3.80 -14.37 -14.78
CA ASP A 6 -4.42 -13.21 -15.41
C ASP A 6 -4.80 -12.13 -14.38
N VAL A 7 -4.20 -10.95 -14.53
CA VAL A 7 -4.44 -9.79 -13.64
C VAL A 7 -5.91 -9.35 -13.70
N GLY A 8 -6.51 -9.30 -14.89
CA GLY A 8 -7.88 -8.82 -15.06
C GLY A 8 -8.89 -9.66 -14.25
N SER A 9 -8.78 -10.99 -14.34
CA SER A 9 -9.58 -11.93 -13.56
C SER A 9 -9.35 -11.81 -12.06
N ALA A 10 -8.13 -11.48 -11.62
CA ALA A 10 -7.81 -11.31 -10.21
C ALA A 10 -8.47 -10.06 -9.60
N VAL A 11 -8.56 -8.96 -10.36
CA VAL A 11 -8.95 -7.64 -9.81
C VAL A 11 -10.36 -7.18 -10.16
N ARG A 12 -11.03 -7.81 -11.14
CA ARG A 12 -12.33 -7.37 -11.66
C ARG A 12 -13.37 -7.07 -10.58
N ASN A 13 -13.45 -7.92 -9.57
CA ASN A 13 -14.43 -7.82 -8.49
C ASN A 13 -13.79 -7.44 -7.14
N ALA A 14 -12.52 -7.02 -7.14
CA ALA A 14 -11.81 -6.68 -5.92
C ALA A 14 -12.15 -5.26 -5.46
N ASP A 15 -12.41 -5.09 -4.17
CA ASP A 15 -12.57 -3.76 -3.54
C ASP A 15 -11.22 -3.20 -3.03
N PHE A 16 -10.25 -4.08 -2.79
CA PHE A 16 -8.90 -3.74 -2.34
C PHE A 16 -7.87 -4.62 -3.07
N ILE A 17 -6.85 -3.99 -3.65
CA ILE A 17 -5.83 -4.64 -4.46
C ILE A 17 -4.46 -4.30 -3.86
N GLN A 18 -3.73 -5.33 -3.43
CA GLN A 18 -2.34 -5.19 -3.01
C GLN A 18 -1.41 -5.46 -4.20
N GLU A 19 -0.73 -4.43 -4.68
CA GLU A 19 0.35 -4.54 -5.66
C GLU A 19 1.66 -4.82 -4.94
N SER A 20 2.26 -5.98 -5.23
CA SER A 20 3.54 -6.43 -4.66
C SER A 20 4.51 -6.90 -5.75
N GLY A 21 4.46 -6.27 -6.92
CA GLY A 21 5.38 -6.52 -8.03
C GLY A 21 6.79 -5.98 -7.77
N PRO A 22 7.73 -6.25 -8.68
CA PRO A 22 9.11 -5.79 -8.56
C PRO A 22 9.25 -4.29 -8.29
N GLU A 23 10.30 -3.90 -7.56
CA GLU A 23 10.59 -2.51 -7.19
C GLU A 23 11.18 -1.71 -8.35
N ARG A 24 10.42 -1.59 -9.44
CA ARG A 24 10.76 -0.82 -10.64
C ARG A 24 9.55 -0.05 -11.15
N LEU A 25 9.72 1.24 -11.45
CA LEU A 25 8.63 2.12 -11.86
C LEU A 25 7.93 1.66 -13.14
N ASP A 26 8.69 1.26 -14.16
CA ASP A 26 8.14 0.79 -15.44
C ASP A 26 7.19 -0.41 -15.26
N ILE A 27 7.56 -1.35 -14.38
CA ILE A 27 6.73 -2.52 -14.06
C ILE A 27 5.49 -2.10 -13.27
N LYS A 28 5.64 -1.25 -12.24
CA LYS A 28 4.51 -0.79 -11.43
C LYS A 28 3.50 0.02 -12.24
N HIS A 29 3.96 0.89 -13.13
CA HIS A 29 3.10 1.64 -14.06
C HIS A 29 2.32 0.69 -14.98
N ALA A 30 2.98 -0.30 -15.58
CA ALA A 30 2.31 -1.29 -16.42
C ALA A 30 1.26 -2.11 -15.65
N LEU A 31 1.56 -2.49 -14.40
CA LEU A 31 0.62 -3.18 -13.52
C LEU A 31 -0.57 -2.30 -13.18
N ILE A 32 -0.37 -1.04 -12.82
CA ILE A 32 -1.44 -0.10 -12.50
C ILE A 32 -2.37 0.10 -13.70
N VAL A 33 -1.82 0.33 -14.89
CA VAL A 33 -2.62 0.45 -16.12
C VAL A 33 -3.45 -0.81 -16.36
N SER A 34 -2.84 -1.99 -16.19
CA SER A 34 -3.54 -3.28 -16.35
C SER A 34 -4.66 -3.43 -15.33
N ILE A 35 -4.42 -3.06 -14.07
CA ILE A 35 -5.41 -3.08 -12.99
C ILE A 35 -6.56 -2.12 -13.30
N GLU A 36 -6.27 -0.86 -13.64
CA GLU A 36 -7.29 0.17 -13.89
C GLU A 36 -8.17 -0.12 -15.11
N SER A 37 -7.69 -0.94 -16.06
CA SER A 37 -8.47 -1.32 -17.23
C SER A 37 -9.66 -2.23 -16.91
N VAL A 38 -9.66 -2.91 -15.75
CA VAL A 38 -10.68 -3.91 -15.38
C VAL A 38 -11.25 -3.72 -13.98
N ALA A 39 -10.46 -3.23 -13.03
CA ALA A 39 -10.89 -3.04 -11.65
C ALA A 39 -12.00 -1.97 -11.56
N ARG A 40 -12.90 -2.15 -10.61
CA ARG A 40 -13.92 -1.15 -10.24
C ARG A 40 -13.27 0.19 -9.94
N ALA A 41 -13.90 1.31 -10.28
CA ALA A 41 -13.32 2.65 -10.12
C ALA A 41 -13.04 3.01 -8.65
N GLU A 42 -13.85 2.46 -7.75
CA GLU A 42 -13.80 2.63 -6.30
C GLU A 42 -12.79 1.71 -5.59
N ALA A 43 -12.21 0.74 -6.29
CA ALA A 43 -11.24 -0.19 -5.69
C ALA A 43 -9.95 0.53 -5.31
N ILE A 44 -9.41 0.22 -4.13
CA ILE A 44 -8.14 0.77 -3.66
C ILE A 44 -6.98 -0.03 -4.27
N ILE A 45 -5.93 0.67 -4.70
CA ILE A 45 -4.68 0.06 -5.17
C ILE A 45 -3.58 0.43 -4.17
N ALA A 46 -3.17 -0.53 -3.34
CA ALA A 46 -2.12 -0.35 -2.35
C ALA A 46 -0.81 -0.96 -2.85
N SER A 47 0.22 -0.12 -3.02
CA SER A 47 1.56 -0.60 -3.39
C SER A 47 2.36 -0.98 -2.14
N SER A 48 3.03 -2.13 -2.19
CA SER A 48 3.97 -2.58 -1.16
C SER A 48 5.36 -1.94 -1.29
N SER A 49 5.50 -0.91 -2.12
CA SER A 49 6.76 -0.20 -2.38
C SER A 49 7.48 0.15 -1.07
N SER A 50 8.77 -0.14 -0.99
CA SER A 50 9.62 0.20 0.15
C SER A 50 10.51 1.41 -0.15
N GLY A 51 10.74 1.75 -1.41
CA GLY A 51 11.68 2.80 -1.82
C GLY A 51 11.12 3.82 -2.79
N LEU A 52 10.15 3.45 -3.62
CA LEU A 52 9.56 4.34 -4.63
C LEU A 52 8.48 5.21 -3.98
N ALA A 53 8.48 6.50 -4.30
CA ALA A 53 7.42 7.40 -3.88
C ALA A 53 6.10 7.03 -4.56
N ILE A 54 4.98 7.11 -3.84
CA ILE A 54 3.66 6.86 -4.42
C ILE A 54 3.34 7.90 -5.49
N SER A 55 3.80 9.15 -5.34
CA SER A 55 3.71 10.16 -6.39
C SER A 55 4.39 9.74 -7.70
N ASP A 56 5.52 9.03 -7.63
CA ASP A 56 6.21 8.54 -8.81
C ASP A 56 5.44 7.34 -9.42
N ILE A 57 4.84 6.49 -8.57
CA ILE A 57 3.98 5.36 -8.98
C ILE A 57 2.64 5.83 -9.60
N GLN A 58 2.10 6.96 -9.14
CA GLN A 58 0.87 7.56 -9.66
C GLN A 58 1.00 8.12 -11.08
N ALA A 59 2.23 8.33 -11.56
CA ALA A 59 2.46 8.93 -12.86
C ALA A 59 1.79 8.12 -13.99
N GLY A 60 0.93 8.79 -14.76
CA GLY A 60 0.21 8.17 -15.88
C GLY A 60 -1.01 7.31 -15.48
N ALA A 61 -1.32 7.18 -14.18
CA ALA A 61 -2.55 6.52 -13.75
C ALA A 61 -3.80 7.34 -14.10
N LYS A 62 -4.90 6.65 -14.41
CA LYS A 62 -6.19 7.27 -14.74
C LYS A 62 -6.94 7.75 -13.50
N TYR A 63 -6.82 7.02 -12.39
CA TYR A 63 -7.45 7.31 -11.10
C TYR A 63 -6.39 7.33 -9.99
N PRO A 64 -5.43 8.26 -10.03
CA PRO A 64 -4.29 8.28 -9.10
C PRO A 64 -4.73 8.47 -7.64
N GLU A 65 -5.92 9.03 -7.39
CA GLU A 65 -6.44 9.33 -6.07
C GLU A 65 -6.69 8.12 -5.18
N ARG A 66 -6.81 6.92 -5.77
CA ARG A 66 -7.02 5.64 -5.06
C ARG A 66 -5.77 4.79 -4.91
N ILE A 67 -4.63 5.30 -5.38
CA ILE A 67 -3.33 4.66 -5.22
C ILE A 67 -2.74 5.10 -3.88
N VAL A 68 -2.45 4.15 -3.01
CA VAL A 68 -1.95 4.36 -1.64
C VAL A 68 -0.66 3.59 -1.40
N LEU A 69 0.11 4.01 -0.40
CA LEU A 69 1.12 3.15 0.22
C LEU A 69 0.42 2.14 1.12
N GLY A 70 0.80 0.88 1.00
CA GLY A 70 0.40 -0.20 1.88
C GLY A 70 1.56 -1.15 2.08
N HIS A 71 2.53 -0.72 2.87
CA HIS A 71 3.83 -1.36 3.02
C HIS A 71 3.85 -2.24 4.29
N PRO A 72 3.73 -3.57 4.15
CA PRO A 72 3.86 -4.48 5.28
C PRO A 72 5.33 -4.67 5.66
N PHE A 73 5.59 -4.85 6.96
CA PHE A 73 6.94 -5.13 7.45
C PHE A 73 7.29 -6.61 7.23
N ASN A 74 8.52 -6.90 6.81
CA ASN A 74 8.98 -8.27 6.60
C ASN A 74 9.47 -8.89 7.93
N PRO A 75 9.10 -10.14 8.28
CA PRO A 75 8.15 -11.05 7.61
C PRO A 75 6.68 -10.66 7.81
N SER A 76 5.95 -10.44 6.71
CA SER A 76 4.61 -9.84 6.69
C SER A 76 3.51 -10.67 7.37
N HIS A 77 3.71 -11.97 7.54
CA HIS A 77 2.79 -12.86 8.22
C HIS A 77 2.97 -12.87 9.75
N ILE A 78 4.12 -12.41 10.25
CA ILE A 78 4.44 -12.33 11.69
C ILE A 78 4.34 -10.89 12.17
N MET A 79 4.86 -9.94 11.38
CA MET A 79 4.88 -8.54 11.75
C MET A 79 3.46 -7.97 11.72
N PRO A 80 2.97 -7.40 12.84
CA PRO A 80 1.64 -6.82 12.88
C PRO A 80 1.58 -5.44 12.25
N LEU A 81 2.69 -4.89 11.74
CA LEU A 81 2.76 -3.51 11.26
C LEU A 81 2.51 -3.38 9.75
N VAL A 82 1.76 -2.34 9.38
CA VAL A 82 1.62 -1.87 7.99
C VAL A 82 1.70 -0.34 7.98
N GLU A 83 2.60 0.20 7.15
CA GLU A 83 2.64 1.63 6.84
C GLU A 83 1.61 1.97 5.78
N VAL A 84 0.78 2.96 6.05
CA VAL A 84 -0.25 3.46 5.12
C VAL A 84 -0.07 4.95 4.91
N GLY A 85 -0.08 5.36 3.65
CA GLY A 85 0.13 6.75 3.25
C GLY A 85 -0.33 6.98 1.81
N GLY A 86 0.00 8.13 1.25
CA GLY A 86 -0.36 8.47 -0.11
C GLY A 86 0.66 9.38 -0.77
N GLY A 87 0.58 9.44 -2.09
CA GLY A 87 1.29 10.41 -2.91
C GLY A 87 0.53 11.71 -3.03
N ARG A 88 1.06 12.61 -3.85
CA ARG A 88 0.55 13.97 -4.03
C ARG A 88 -0.89 14.02 -4.53
N LEU A 89 -1.32 13.00 -5.28
CA LEU A 89 -2.66 12.93 -5.85
C LEU A 89 -3.60 12.03 -5.04
N THR A 90 -3.11 11.32 -4.02
CA THR A 90 -3.93 10.40 -3.24
C THR A 90 -4.96 11.15 -2.42
N SER A 91 -6.23 10.70 -2.43
CA SER A 91 -7.25 11.31 -1.61
C SER A 91 -7.09 10.92 -0.13
N PRO A 92 -7.32 11.85 0.82
CA PRO A 92 -7.35 11.51 2.25
C PRO A 92 -8.37 10.42 2.59
N GLU A 93 -9.47 10.36 1.85
CA GLU A 93 -10.52 9.34 2.01
C GLU A 93 -9.99 7.93 1.68
N ASN A 94 -9.23 7.78 0.59
CA ASN A 94 -8.68 6.48 0.20
C ASN A 94 -7.56 6.03 1.13
N ILE A 95 -6.77 6.97 1.70
CA ILE A 95 -5.85 6.67 2.80
C ILE A 95 -6.64 6.11 3.99
N ALA A 96 -7.71 6.78 4.41
CA ALA A 96 -8.52 6.33 5.55
C ALA A 96 -9.14 4.95 5.31
N LYS A 97 -9.70 4.70 4.13
CA LYS A 97 -10.24 3.37 3.77
C LYS A 97 -9.16 2.29 3.81
N ALA A 98 -7.95 2.57 3.32
CA ALA A 98 -6.85 1.62 3.39
C ALA A 98 -6.42 1.34 4.84
N MET A 99 -6.38 2.36 5.69
CA MET A 99 -6.12 2.18 7.12
C MET A 99 -7.18 1.31 7.79
N THR A 100 -8.47 1.52 7.49
CA THR A 100 -9.58 0.69 7.98
C THR A 100 -9.45 -0.75 7.51
N PHE A 101 -9.12 -0.95 6.22
CA PHE A 101 -8.90 -2.28 5.66
C PHE A 101 -7.80 -3.04 6.41
N TYR A 102 -6.59 -2.48 6.50
CA TYR A 102 -5.50 -3.18 7.20
C TYR A 102 -5.80 -3.41 8.67
N SER A 103 -6.42 -2.45 9.35
CA SER A 103 -6.86 -2.62 10.75
C SER A 103 -7.82 -3.80 10.91
N SER A 104 -8.75 -3.97 9.97
CA SER A 104 -9.71 -5.09 9.98
C SER A 104 -9.05 -6.47 9.81
N THR A 105 -7.84 -6.52 9.24
CA THR A 105 -7.03 -7.75 9.10
C THR A 105 -6.18 -8.08 10.34
N GLY A 106 -6.36 -7.34 11.44
CA GLY A 106 -5.58 -7.51 12.67
C GLY A 106 -4.20 -6.85 12.64
N LYS A 107 -3.93 -6.00 11.63
CA LYS A 107 -2.68 -5.23 11.56
C LYS A 107 -2.80 -3.92 12.34
N LYS A 108 -1.70 -3.52 12.98
CA LYS A 108 -1.47 -2.19 13.53
C LYS A 108 -0.98 -1.27 12.42
N VAL A 109 -1.74 -0.22 12.15
CA VAL A 109 -1.49 0.69 11.04
C VAL A 109 -0.69 1.91 11.50
N ILE A 110 0.37 2.24 10.76
CA ILE A 110 1.18 3.45 10.95
C ILE A 110 0.85 4.42 9.81
N ARG A 111 0.31 5.60 10.14
CA ARG A 111 0.01 6.63 9.15
C ARG A 111 1.26 7.41 8.77
N ILE A 112 1.64 7.35 7.50
CA ILE A 112 2.71 8.14 6.90
C ILE A 112 2.12 9.43 6.33
N VAL A 113 2.52 10.58 6.89
CA VAL A 113 1.99 11.91 6.53
C VAL A 113 2.81 12.62 5.45
N LYS A 114 4.05 12.18 5.22
CA LYS A 114 4.95 12.77 4.23
C LYS A 114 5.64 11.66 3.47
N GLU A 115 5.62 11.74 2.14
CA GLU A 115 6.42 10.84 1.32
C GLU A 115 7.91 11.04 1.62
N VAL A 116 8.62 9.94 1.83
CA VAL A 116 10.06 9.97 1.99
C VAL A 116 10.65 9.02 0.97
N LYS A 117 11.44 9.56 0.02
CA LYS A 117 12.14 8.76 -0.97
C LYS A 117 13.18 7.87 -0.26
N GLY A 118 13.20 6.57 -0.56
CA GLY A 118 14.24 5.63 -0.12
C GLY A 118 14.11 5.00 1.27
N HIS A 119 12.90 4.78 1.81
CA HIS A 119 12.75 4.17 3.14
C HIS A 119 12.83 2.63 3.17
N SER A 120 14.03 2.11 2.97
CA SER A 120 14.39 0.83 3.61
C SER A 120 14.89 1.10 5.02
N ARG A 121 14.09 0.70 6.03
CA ARG A 121 14.49 0.51 7.45
C ARG A 121 14.76 1.78 8.29
N THR A 122 13.82 2.69 8.39
CA THR A 122 13.82 3.60 9.56
C THR A 122 12.42 3.72 10.08
N ILE A 123 12.19 3.07 11.23
CA ILE A 123 11.09 3.40 12.14
C ILE A 123 11.08 4.93 12.24
N PRO A 124 10.02 5.63 11.77
CA PRO A 124 9.96 7.09 11.85
C PRO A 124 10.32 7.53 13.27
N ALA A 125 11.02 8.65 13.44
CA ALA A 125 11.50 9.07 14.77
C ALA A 125 10.38 9.18 15.85
N GLY A 126 9.10 9.29 15.43
CA GLY A 126 7.92 9.25 16.30
C GLY A 126 7.29 7.86 16.54
N VAL A 127 7.90 6.77 16.04
CA VAL A 127 7.51 5.37 16.32
C VAL A 127 8.46 4.73 17.35
N ARG A 128 9.56 5.39 17.74
CA ARG A 128 10.41 4.98 18.87
C ARG A 128 9.66 4.93 20.21
N ASP A 129 8.59 5.73 20.36
CA ASP A 129 7.75 5.71 21.55
C ASP A 129 6.65 4.62 21.52
N LEU A 130 6.49 3.91 20.39
CA LEU A 130 5.56 2.79 20.26
C LEU A 130 6.21 1.41 20.56
N ASP A 131 7.51 1.40 20.89
CA ASP A 131 8.32 0.19 21.05
C ASP A 131 7.83 -0.73 22.21
N ALA A 132 7.15 -0.20 23.23
CA ALA A 132 6.66 -1.03 24.33
C ALA A 132 5.38 -1.82 23.98
N ASP A 133 4.49 -1.26 23.17
CA ASP A 133 3.18 -1.86 22.86
C ASP A 133 3.22 -2.75 21.60
N ILE A 134 4.20 -2.56 20.72
CA ILE A 134 4.32 -3.30 19.45
C ILE A 134 4.91 -4.69 19.65
N PHE A 135 5.89 -4.86 20.55
CA PHE A 135 6.62 -6.13 20.76
C PHE A 135 6.07 -7.01 21.89
N GLY A 136 5.04 -6.57 22.61
CA GLY A 136 4.34 -7.40 23.59
C GLY A 136 5.20 -7.88 24.76
N THR A 137 6.31 -7.21 25.08
CA THR A 137 7.08 -7.48 26.29
C THR A 137 6.49 -6.68 27.45
N ARG A 138 5.60 -7.32 28.20
CA ARG A 138 5.55 -7.15 29.66
C ARG A 138 6.20 -8.35 30.31
#